data_AF-A0A1M5DMR4-F1
#
_entry.id   AF-A0A1M5DMR4-F1
#
_cell.length_a   1.000
_cell.length_b   1.000
_cell.length_c   1.000
_cell.angle_alpha   90.00
_cell.angle_beta   90.00
_cell.angle_gamma   90.00
#
_symmetry.space_group_name_H-M   'P 1'
#
loop_
_entity.id
_entity.type
_entity.pdbx_description
1 polymer ?
#
loop_
_entity_poly.entity_id
_entity_poly.type
_entity_poly.pdbx_seq_one_letter_code
_entity_poly.pdbx_strand_id
1 'polypeptide(L)'
;MGRKETEEAIEEARRGGLKRFDSVEALFADLNAEDTPEIHEGSTNVYADLGRPDADEMQVKATLVTKISRAITARQLSNEQAAAALGLTLAELGELLAGRFRAHSVDDLEGLAALLDEAGR
;
A
#
# COMPACT_ATOMS: atom_id res chain seq x y z
N MET A 1 -20.41 16.66 11.99
CA MET A 1 -19.51 16.03 12.96
C MET A 1 -19.79 16.64 14.32
N GLY A 2 -20.77 16.06 15.03
CA GLY A 2 -21.31 16.62 16.26
C GLY A 2 -20.57 16.07 17.47
N ARG A 3 -20.46 16.86 18.55
CA ARG A 3 -19.88 16.43 19.84
C ARG A 3 -20.43 15.09 20.35
N LYS A 4 -21.67 14.74 19.97
CA LYS A 4 -22.30 13.43 20.24
C LYS A 4 -21.53 12.24 19.64
N GLU A 5 -21.04 12.35 18.41
CA GLU A 5 -20.35 11.23 17.73
C GLU A 5 -18.99 10.92 18.37
N THR A 6 -18.29 11.96 18.84
CA THR A 6 -17.01 11.80 19.56
C THR A 6 -17.20 11.28 20.99
N GLU A 7 -18.33 11.60 21.61
CA GLU A 7 -18.64 11.21 22.99
C GLU A 7 -19.14 9.75 23.05
N GLU A 8 -19.89 9.32 22.03
CA GLU A 8 -20.35 7.94 21.84
C GLU A 8 -19.19 6.97 21.56
N ALA A 9 -18.22 7.38 20.73
CA ALA A 9 -17.02 6.58 20.46
C ALA A 9 -16.11 6.43 21.69
N ILE A 10 -16.02 7.45 22.56
CA ILE A 10 -15.23 7.40 23.81
C ILE A 10 -15.94 6.56 24.88
N GLU A 11 -17.27 6.63 24.96
CA GLU A 11 -18.08 5.75 25.81
C GLU A 11 -18.00 4.29 25.38
N GLU A 12 -18.01 3.99 24.09
CA GLU A 12 -17.82 2.65 23.55
C GLU A 12 -16.42 2.08 23.89
N ALA A 13 -15.37 2.90 23.80
CA ALA A 13 -14.03 2.53 24.25
C ALA A 13 -13.94 2.28 25.77
N ARG A 14 -14.73 3.00 26.59
CA ARG A 14 -14.84 2.77 28.05
C ARG A 14 -15.72 1.56 28.40
N ARG A 15 -16.65 1.18 27.53
CA ARG A 15 -17.50 -0.03 27.65
C ARG A 15 -16.71 -1.31 27.44
N GLY A 16 -15.48 -1.24 26.92
CA GLY A 16 -14.50 -2.33 26.88
C GLY A 16 -14.03 -2.75 28.28
N GLY A 17 -14.96 -3.02 29.20
CA GLY A 17 -14.68 -3.80 30.37
C GLY A 17 -14.18 -5.16 29.91
N LEU A 18 -13.08 -5.62 30.49
CA LEU A 18 -12.53 -6.95 30.24
C LEU A 18 -13.68 -7.97 30.46
N LYS A 19 -14.26 -8.50 29.38
CA LYS A 19 -15.33 -9.49 29.46
C LYS A 19 -14.79 -10.66 30.28
N ARG A 20 -15.41 -10.92 31.43
CA ARG A 20 -15.07 -12.09 32.24
C ARG A 20 -15.79 -13.27 31.61
N PHE A 21 -15.02 -14.20 31.07
CA PHE A 21 -15.55 -15.43 30.48
C PHE A 21 -15.52 -16.54 31.53
N ASP A 22 -16.62 -17.28 31.63
CA ASP A 22 -16.76 -18.38 32.59
C ASP A 22 -16.02 -19.65 32.13
N SER A 23 -15.60 -19.71 30.87
CA SER A 23 -14.76 -20.76 30.31
C SER A 23 -13.93 -20.26 29.12
N VAL A 24 -12.86 -20.99 28.81
CA VAL A 24 -12.03 -20.76 27.63
C VAL A 24 -12.83 -20.97 26.33
N GLU A 25 -13.78 -21.92 26.33
CA GLU A 25 -14.69 -22.18 25.21
C GLU A 25 -15.60 -20.97 24.93
N ALA A 26 -16.13 -20.31 25.97
CA ALA A 26 -16.95 -19.12 25.83
C ALA A 26 -16.15 -17.91 25.30
N LEU A 27 -14.87 -17.81 25.67
CA LEU A 27 -13.95 -16.81 25.11
C LEU A 27 -13.71 -17.06 23.62
N PHE A 28 -13.45 -18.31 23.21
CA PHE A 28 -13.24 -18.63 21.79
C PHE A 28 -14.50 -18.41 20.95
N ALA A 29 -15.71 -18.66 21.49
CA ALA A 29 -16.95 -18.39 20.79
C ALA A 29 -17.21 -16.88 20.56
N ASP A 30 -16.83 -16.01 21.51
CA ASP A 30 -16.95 -14.55 21.36
C ASP A 30 -15.90 -13.98 20.39
N LEU A 31 -14.68 -14.53 20.39
CA LEU A 31 -13.64 -14.18 19.42
C LEU A 31 -13.92 -14.71 18.00
N ASN A 32 -14.64 -15.83 17.90
CA ASN A 32 -15.10 -16.42 16.64
C ASN A 32 -16.56 -16.03 16.32
N ALA A 33 -17.08 -14.96 16.93
CA ALA A 33 -18.39 -14.44 16.58
C ALA A 33 -18.47 -14.13 15.08
N GLU A 34 -19.65 -14.26 14.49
CA GLU A 34 -19.91 -14.21 13.04
C GLU A 34 -19.38 -12.93 12.33
N ASP A 35 -19.03 -11.88 13.09
CA ASP A 35 -18.44 -10.63 12.60
C ASP A 35 -16.91 -10.64 12.48
N THR A 36 -16.22 -11.73 12.86
CA THR A 36 -14.78 -11.86 12.63
C THR A 36 -14.53 -12.04 11.13
N PRO A 37 -13.83 -11.08 10.46
CA PRO A 37 -13.64 -11.14 9.03
C PRO A 37 -12.85 -12.40 8.68
N GLU A 38 -13.35 -13.16 7.70
CA GLU A 38 -12.65 -14.33 7.18
C GLU A 38 -11.32 -13.87 6.56
N ILE A 39 -10.20 -14.34 7.12
CA ILE A 39 -8.86 -13.99 6.64
C ILE A 39 -8.48 -15.03 5.58
N HIS A 40 -8.34 -14.58 4.34
CA HIS A 40 -7.80 -15.40 3.26
C HIS A 40 -6.29 -15.15 3.12
N GLU A 41 -5.51 -16.23 3.02
CA GLU A 41 -4.10 -16.14 2.63
C GLU A 41 -4.03 -15.68 1.16
N GLY A 42 -3.45 -14.49 0.94
CA GLY A 42 -3.22 -13.95 -0.39
C GLY A 42 -2.02 -14.60 -1.08
N SER A 43 -1.92 -14.45 -2.40
CA SER A 43 -0.76 -14.90 -3.17
C SER A 43 0.36 -13.86 -3.13
N THR A 44 1.43 -14.11 -3.89
CA THR A 44 2.49 -13.11 -4.13
C THR A 44 2.06 -11.99 -5.07
N ASN A 45 0.92 -12.12 -5.75
CA ASN A 45 0.40 -11.13 -6.69
C ASN A 45 -0.99 -10.64 -6.24
N VAL A 46 -1.01 -9.53 -5.51
CA VAL A 46 -2.26 -8.89 -5.05
C VAL A 46 -3.21 -8.53 -6.21
N TYR A 47 -2.70 -8.27 -7.42
CA TYR A 47 -3.56 -7.99 -8.56
C TYR A 47 -4.29 -9.25 -9.05
N ALA A 48 -3.65 -10.42 -8.95
CA ALA A 48 -4.28 -11.70 -9.27
C ALA A 48 -5.35 -12.05 -8.23
N ASP A 49 -5.05 -11.82 -6.95
CA ASP A 49 -5.99 -12.02 -5.84
C ASP A 49 -7.24 -11.14 -6.01
N LEU A 50 -7.08 -9.94 -6.56
CA LEU A 50 -8.17 -9.01 -6.88
C LEU A 50 -8.86 -9.29 -8.24
N GLY A 51 -8.48 -10.36 -8.94
CA GLY A 51 -9.10 -10.75 -10.21
C GLY A 51 -8.82 -9.78 -11.36
N ARG A 52 -7.69 -9.07 -11.34
CA ARG A 52 -7.32 -8.16 -12.45
C ARG A 52 -6.85 -8.95 -13.67
N PRO A 53 -7.35 -8.63 -14.88
CA PRO A 53 -6.96 -9.35 -16.10
C PRO A 53 -5.50 -9.09 -16.50
N ASP A 54 -4.92 -7.98 -16.04
CA ASP A 54 -3.55 -7.54 -16.30
C ASP A 54 -2.63 -7.75 -15.07
N ALA A 55 -2.96 -8.73 -14.22
CA ALA A 55 -2.31 -8.92 -12.92
C ALA A 55 -0.79 -9.05 -12.98
N ASP A 56 -0.26 -9.86 -13.90
CA ASP A 56 1.18 -10.10 -14.02
C ASP A 56 1.91 -8.84 -14.49
N GLU A 57 1.36 -8.15 -15.50
CA GLU A 57 1.92 -6.89 -15.99
C GLU A 57 1.91 -5.81 -14.90
N MET A 58 0.82 -5.69 -14.16
CA MET A 58 0.70 -4.73 -13.05
C MET A 58 1.70 -5.03 -11.92
N GLN A 59 1.96 -6.31 -11.62
CA GLN A 59 2.96 -6.70 -10.64
C GLN A 59 4.38 -6.31 -11.07
N VAL A 60 4.71 -6.49 -12.36
CA VAL A 60 5.99 -6.05 -12.93
C VAL A 60 6.13 -4.53 -12.82
N LYS A 61 5.11 -3.77 -13.24
CA LYS A 61 5.11 -2.30 -13.14
C LYS A 61 5.29 -1.81 -11.70
N ALA A 62 4.53 -2.39 -10.76
CA ALA A 62 4.64 -2.03 -9.34
C ALA A 62 6.04 -2.31 -8.78
N THR A 63 6.66 -3.41 -9.20
CA THR A 63 8.03 -3.76 -8.82
C THR A 63 9.04 -2.73 -9.35
N LEU A 64 8.89 -2.29 -10.61
CA LEU A 64 9.76 -1.26 -11.20
C LEU A 64 9.62 0.10 -10.51
N VAL A 65 8.38 0.55 -10.26
CA VAL A 65 8.15 1.81 -9.53
C VAL A 65 8.70 1.74 -8.11
N THR A 66 8.60 0.58 -7.45
CA THR A 66 9.22 0.37 -6.13
C THR A 66 10.74 0.51 -6.21
N LYS A 67 11.39 -0.02 -7.25
CA LYS A 67 12.84 0.16 -7.47
C LYS A 67 13.20 1.64 -7.66
N ILE A 68 12.45 2.37 -8.48
CA ILE A 68 12.62 3.81 -8.70
C ILE A 68 12.53 4.58 -7.37
N SER A 69 11.46 4.36 -6.60
CA SER A 69 11.25 5.01 -5.30
C SER A 69 12.39 4.73 -4.30
N ARG A 70 12.87 3.47 -4.27
CA ARG A 70 14.01 3.08 -3.45
C ARG A 70 15.30 3.75 -3.89
N ALA A 71 15.56 3.86 -5.19
CA ALA A 71 16.75 4.51 -5.72
C ALA A 71 16.76 6.03 -5.42
N ILE A 72 15.61 6.71 -5.57
CA ILE A 72 15.44 8.12 -5.18
C ILE A 72 15.78 8.31 -3.70
N THR A 73 15.20 7.45 -2.84
CA THR A 73 15.42 7.50 -1.38
C THR A 73 16.87 7.22 -1.01
N ALA A 74 17.49 6.18 -1.58
CA ALA A 74 18.87 5.80 -1.30
C ALA A 74 19.87 6.91 -1.66
N ARG A 75 19.55 7.68 -2.69
CA ARG A 75 20.35 8.82 -3.16
C ARG A 75 19.99 10.15 -2.49
N GLN A 76 19.00 10.15 -1.60
CA GLN A 76 18.52 11.35 -0.89
C GLN A 76 18.11 12.49 -1.85
N LEU A 77 17.57 12.13 -3.02
CA LEU A 77 17.11 13.12 -3.99
C LEU A 77 15.80 13.76 -3.51
N SER A 78 15.70 15.08 -3.64
CA SER A 78 14.40 15.75 -3.54
C SER A 78 13.51 15.34 -4.71
N ASN A 79 12.19 15.57 -4.58
CA ASN A 79 11.27 15.26 -5.68
C ASN A 79 11.61 16.05 -6.95
N GLU A 80 12.09 17.30 -6.82
CA GLU A 80 12.53 18.11 -7.95
C GLU A 80 13.78 17.55 -8.62
N GLN A 81 14.76 17.10 -7.82
CA GLN A 81 15.99 16.49 -8.34
C GLN A 81 15.70 15.15 -9.03
N ALA A 82 14.84 14.33 -8.43
CA ALA A 82 14.41 13.06 -9.01
C ALA A 82 13.64 13.27 -10.32
N ALA A 83 12.70 14.23 -10.35
CA ALA A 83 11.94 14.56 -11.56
C ALA A 83 12.87 15.01 -12.69
N ALA A 84 13.83 15.90 -12.38
CA ALA A 84 14.84 16.34 -13.35
C ALA A 84 15.74 15.19 -13.84
N ALA A 85 16.18 14.30 -12.95
CA ALA A 85 17.03 13.16 -13.31
C ALA A 85 16.30 12.13 -14.19
N LEU A 86 14.98 12.00 -14.00
CA LEU A 86 14.12 11.09 -14.75
C LEU A 86 13.51 11.71 -16.01
N GLY A 87 13.72 13.01 -16.26
CA GLY A 87 13.11 13.73 -17.38
C GLY A 87 11.59 13.88 -17.26
N LEU A 88 11.05 13.80 -16.04
CA LEU A 88 9.62 13.91 -15.73
C LEU A 88 9.29 15.29 -15.15
N THR A 89 8.03 15.68 -15.26
CA THR A 89 7.49 16.78 -14.46
C THR A 89 7.33 16.34 -12.99
N LEU A 90 7.29 17.30 -12.06
CA LEU A 90 7.03 17.01 -10.65
C LEU A 90 5.67 16.33 -10.43
N ALA A 91 4.67 16.69 -11.25
CA ALA A 91 3.34 16.10 -11.22
C ALA A 91 3.39 14.62 -11.66
N GLU A 92 4.02 14.31 -12.80
CA GLU A 92 4.18 12.94 -13.28
C GLU A 92 4.94 12.06 -12.27
N LEU A 93 6.00 12.59 -11.66
CA LEU A 93 6.71 11.87 -10.61
C LEU A 93 5.80 11.61 -9.40
N GLY A 94 5.00 12.60 -8.99
CA GLY A 94 4.04 12.46 -7.89
C GLY A 94 2.98 11.39 -8.17
N GLU A 95 2.43 11.37 -9.38
CA GLU A 95 1.51 10.33 -9.84
C GLU A 95 2.16 8.94 -9.80
N LEU A 96 3.37 8.82 -10.36
CA LEU A 96 4.13 7.59 -10.42
C LEU A 96 4.36 7.01 -9.02
N LEU A 97 4.92 7.81 -8.10
CA LEU A 97 5.25 7.38 -6.74
C LEU A 97 4.01 7.12 -5.87
N ALA A 98 2.87 7.73 -6.20
CA ALA A 98 1.61 7.46 -5.53
C ALA A 98 0.85 6.24 -6.10
N GLY A 99 1.48 5.45 -6.98
CA GLY A 99 0.92 4.23 -7.53
C GLY A 99 0.05 4.43 -8.78
N ARG A 100 -0.01 5.64 -9.34
CA ARG A 100 -0.82 5.98 -10.52
C ARG A 100 -0.02 5.83 -11.81
N PHE A 101 0.53 4.64 -12.02
CA PHE A 101 1.44 4.32 -13.12
C PHE A 101 0.84 3.42 -14.21
N ARG A 102 -0.47 3.14 -14.16
CA ARG A 102 -1.15 2.22 -15.09
C ARG A 102 -1.01 2.61 -16.56
N ALA A 103 -0.88 3.91 -16.85
CA ALA A 103 -0.70 4.44 -18.21
C ALA A 103 0.70 4.24 -18.78
N HIS A 104 1.71 3.99 -17.93
CA HIS A 104 3.06 3.69 -18.40
C HIS A 104 3.15 2.24 -18.89
N SER A 105 3.93 2.01 -19.94
CA SER A 105 4.32 0.66 -20.33
C SER A 105 5.38 0.10 -19.37
N VAL A 106 5.65 -1.20 -19.45
CA VAL A 106 6.76 -1.81 -18.70
C VAL A 106 8.09 -1.20 -19.15
N ASP A 107 8.30 -1.10 -20.47
CA ASP A 107 9.52 -0.55 -21.07
C ASP A 107 9.81 0.89 -20.63
N ASP A 108 8.78 1.74 -20.51
CA ASP A 108 8.94 3.11 -20.00
C ASP A 108 9.52 3.10 -18.57
N LEU A 109 8.97 2.23 -17.71
CA LEU A 109 9.39 2.12 -16.31
C LEU A 109 10.77 1.48 -16.16
N GLU A 110 11.13 0.54 -17.03
CA GLU A 110 12.48 -0.02 -17.08
C GLU A 110 13.51 1.05 -17.46
N GLY A 111 13.20 1.88 -18.45
CA GLY A 111 14.06 3.02 -18.82
C GLY A 111 14.26 3.99 -17.67
N LEU A 112 13.17 4.38 -16.98
CA LEU A 112 13.24 5.25 -15.81
C LEU A 112 14.07 4.63 -14.66
N ALA A 113 13.92 3.34 -14.41
CA ALA A 113 14.70 2.63 -13.40
C ALA A 113 16.19 2.61 -13.75
N ALA A 114 16.54 2.37 -15.02
CA ALA A 114 17.92 2.31 -15.50
C ALA A 114 18.66 3.64 -15.32
N LEU A 115 17.99 4.79 -15.57
CA LEU A 115 18.57 6.12 -15.33
C LEU A 115 19.04 6.31 -13.88
N LEU A 116 18.35 5.68 -12.93
CA LEU A 116 18.69 5.70 -11.51
C LEU A 116 19.54 4.51 -11.05
N ASP A 117 19.93 3.61 -11.94
CA ASP A 117 20.95 2.59 -11.67
C ASP A 117 22.31 3.05 -12.23
N GLU A 118 22.33 3.69 -13.39
CA GLU A 118 23.57 4.08 -14.09
C GLU A 118 24.34 5.21 -13.40
N ALA A 119 23.65 6.20 -12.82
CA ALA A 119 24.31 7.31 -12.11
C ALA A 119 24.88 6.95 -10.71
N GLY A 120 24.92 5.67 -10.36
CA GLY A 120 25.46 5.14 -9.10
C GLY A 120 26.79 4.40 -9.25
N ARG A 121 27.38 4.40 -10.45
CA ARG A 121 28.73 3.89 -10.73
C ARG A 121 29.76 5.02 -10.76
#